data_AF-A0A0V7ZRS8-F1
#
_entry.id   AF-A0A0V7ZRS8-F1
#
_cell.length_a   1.000
_cell.length_b   1.000
_cell.length_c   1.000
_cell.angle_alpha   90.00
_cell.angle_beta   90.00
_cell.angle_gamma   90.00
#
_symmetry.space_group_name_H-M   'P 1'
#
loop_
_entity.id
_entity.type
_entity.pdbx_description
1 polymer ?
#
loop_
_entity_poly.entity_id
_entity_poly.type
_entity_poly.pdbx_seq_one_letter_code
_entity_poly.pdbx_strand_id
1 'polypeptide(L)'
;MVTVFRQGTTAEEIVHRYPSLRLADVYATITFYLNHQQEVEAYLKNRQQEAQSIRQMNQTRFDPQGLRDCMPRACAYRLLARKVEQQA
;
A
#
# COMPACT_ATOMS: atom_id res chain seq x y z
N MET A 1 5.02 7.12 -6.77
CA MET A 1 5.43 8.26 -7.62
C MET A 1 6.04 9.37 -6.77
N VAL A 2 5.29 10.06 -5.90
CA VAL A 2 5.83 11.13 -4.99
C VAL A 2 7.05 10.68 -4.18
N THR A 3 7.02 9.47 -3.60
CA THR A 3 8.17 8.91 -2.86
C THR A 3 9.44 8.76 -3.69
N VAL A 4 9.31 8.46 -4.99
CA VAL A 4 10.44 8.26 -5.91
C VAL A 4 11.00 9.61 -6.35
N PHE A 5 10.12 10.58 -6.62
CA PHE A 5 10.54 11.97 -6.86
C PHE A 5 11.34 12.55 -5.69
N ARG A 6 10.90 12.30 -4.44
CA ARG A 6 11.65 12.69 -3.22
C ARG A 6 13.04 12.08 -3.10
N GLN A 7 13.32 10.97 -3.79
CA GLN A 7 14.64 10.34 -3.83
C GLN A 7 15.55 10.98 -4.90
N GLY A 8 15.13 12.08 -5.53
CA GLY A 8 15.88 12.80 -6.55
C GLY A 8 15.64 12.30 -7.98
N THR A 9 14.68 11.41 -8.19
CA THR A 9 14.32 10.95 -9.55
C THR A 9 13.52 12.02 -10.29
N THR A 10 13.87 12.30 -11.55
CA THR A 10 13.17 13.29 -12.38
C THR A 10 11.83 12.74 -12.90
N ALA A 11 10.97 13.64 -13.41
CA ALA A 11 9.68 13.26 -13.99
C ALA A 11 9.85 12.31 -15.20
N GLU A 12 10.84 12.60 -16.03
CA GLU A 12 11.20 11.86 -17.23
C GLU A 12 11.66 10.45 -16.89
N GLU A 13 12.48 10.30 -15.85
CA GLU A 13 12.95 9.00 -15.40
C GLU A 13 11.84 8.18 -14.71
N ILE A 14 10.90 8.85 -14.03
CA ILE A 14 9.68 8.20 -13.52
C ILE A 14 8.85 7.62 -14.68
N VAL A 15 8.60 8.39 -15.74
CA VAL A 15 7.83 7.89 -16.91
C VAL A 15 8.58 6.77 -17.61
N HIS A 16 9.91 6.87 -17.73
CA HIS A 16 10.72 5.81 -18.31
C HIS A 16 10.58 4.48 -17.55
N ARG A 17 10.56 4.52 -16.21
CA ARG A 17 10.34 3.32 -15.36
C ARG A 17 8.89 2.82 -15.36
N TYR A 18 7.93 3.68 -15.68
CA TYR A 18 6.49 3.38 -15.67
C TYR A 18 5.83 3.86 -16.97
N PRO A 19 5.98 3.13 -18.09
CA PRO A 19 5.56 3.58 -19.42
C PRO A 19 4.05 3.74 -19.60
N SER A 20 3.24 3.26 -18.65
CA SER A 20 1.80 3.50 -18.61
C SER A 20 1.43 4.91 -18.12
N LEU A 21 2.36 5.65 -17.54
CA LEU A 21 2.14 7.02 -17.07
C LEU A 21 2.39 8.03 -18.20
N ARG A 22 1.54 9.04 -18.31
CA ARG A 22 1.76 10.17 -19.22
C ARG A 22 2.63 11.22 -18.54
N LEU A 23 3.63 11.74 -19.25
CA LEU A 23 4.56 12.74 -18.72
C LEU A 23 3.86 14.00 -18.20
N ALA A 24 2.80 14.45 -18.88
CA ALA A 24 2.00 15.59 -18.43
C ALA A 24 1.36 15.37 -17.05
N ASP A 25 0.83 14.17 -16.79
CA ASP A 25 0.22 13.84 -15.49
C ASP A 25 1.28 13.77 -14.38
N VAL A 26 2.47 13.28 -14.72
CA VAL A 26 3.60 13.20 -13.79
C VAL A 26 4.04 14.61 -13.38
N TYR A 27 4.19 15.54 -14.33
CA TYR A 27 4.47 16.94 -13.99
C TYR A 27 3.35 17.57 -13.17
N ALA A 28 2.08 17.39 -13.56
CA ALA A 28 0.95 17.95 -12.82
C ALA A 28 0.94 17.46 -11.36
N THR A 29 1.23 16.17 -11.15
CA THR A 29 1.31 15.57 -9.82
C THR A 29 2.48 16.14 -9.00
N ILE A 30 3.65 16.33 -9.62
CA ILE A 30 4.82 16.95 -8.96
C ILE A 30 4.49 18.39 -8.57
N THR A 31 3.93 19.19 -9.49
CA THR A 31 3.54 20.58 -9.20
C THR A 31 2.54 20.65 -8.06
N PHE A 32 1.51 19.80 -8.08
CA PHE A 32 0.55 19.72 -6.98
C PHE A 32 1.22 19.40 -5.64
N TYR A 33 2.13 18.42 -5.64
CA TYR A 33 2.90 18.05 -4.46
C TYR A 33 3.77 19.20 -3.94
N LEU A 34 4.50 19.89 -4.81
CA LEU A 34 5.34 21.03 -4.42
C LEU A 34 4.51 22.18 -3.81
N ASN A 35 3.30 22.41 -4.31
CA ASN A 35 2.41 23.44 -3.77
C ASN A 35 1.75 23.05 -2.43
N HIS A 36 1.64 21.75 -2.12
CA HIS A 36 0.91 21.23 -0.95
C HIS A 36 1.77 20.27 -0.12
N GLN A 37 3.08 20.49 -0.05
CA GLN A 37 4.03 19.52 0.54
C GLN A 37 3.62 19.12 1.96
N GLN A 38 3.31 20.07 2.82
CA GLN A 38 2.97 19.80 4.22
C GLN A 38 1.73 18.90 4.36
N GLU A 39 0.68 19.20 3.59
CA GLU A 39 -0.57 18.44 3.61
C GLU A 39 -0.37 17.02 3.08
N VAL A 40 0.32 16.88 1.96
CA VAL A 40 0.59 15.57 1.34
C VAL A 40 1.50 14.73 2.23
N GLU A 41 2.52 15.32 2.86
CA GLU A 41 3.39 14.60 3.81
C GLU A 41 2.62 14.12 5.05
N ALA A 42 1.75 14.96 5.61
CA ALA A 42 0.89 14.57 6.72
C ALA A 42 -0.04 13.41 6.35
N TYR A 43 -0.67 13.48 5.18
CA TYR A 43 -1.50 12.40 4.65
C TYR A 43 -0.71 11.10 4.47
N LEU A 44 0.45 11.16 3.82
CA LEU A 44 1.29 9.98 3.58
C LEU A 44 1.75 9.33 4.89
N LYS A 45 2.12 10.12 5.90
CA LYS A 45 2.49 9.63 7.22
C LYS A 45 1.34 8.89 7.90
N ASN A 46 0.14 9.47 7.91
CA ASN A 46 -1.04 8.85 8.50
C ASN A 46 -1.39 7.52 7.81
N ARG A 47 -1.33 7.50 6.48
CA ARG A 47 -1.56 6.26 5.70
C ARG A 47 -0.52 5.19 5.97
N GLN A 48 0.75 5.56 6.19
CA GLN A 48 1.79 4.60 6.55
C GLN A 48 1.53 3.96 7.92
N GLN A 49 1.12 4.76 8.91
CA GLN A 49 0.79 4.26 10.25
C GLN A 49 -0.41 3.31 10.22
N GLU A 50 -1.46 3.67 9.49
CA GLU A 50 -2.64 2.82 9.29
C GLU A 50 -2.27 1.49 8.62
N ALA A 51 -1.48 1.53 7.55
CA ALA A 51 -1.01 0.33 6.87
C ALA A 51 -0.15 -0.57 7.78
N GLN A 52 0.68 0.02 8.65
CA GLN A 52 1.45 -0.74 9.64
C GLN A 52 0.56 -1.42 10.68
N SER A 53 -0.44 -0.70 11.20
CA SER A 53 -1.41 -1.27 12.15
C SER A 53 -2.16 -2.44 11.52
N ILE A 54 -2.68 -2.27 10.30
CA ILE A 54 -3.37 -3.33 9.55
C ILE A 54 -2.43 -4.53 9.31
N ARG A 55 -1.17 -4.29 8.94
CA ARG A 55 -0.18 -5.36 8.75
C ARG A 55 0.07 -6.15 10.04
N GLN A 56 0.25 -5.47 11.16
CA GLN A 56 0.43 -6.12 12.47
C GLN A 56 -0.80 -6.94 12.84
N MET A 57 -2.01 -6.38 12.69
CA MET A 57 -3.25 -7.12 12.94
C MET A 57 -3.36 -8.37 12.06
N ASN A 58 -3.03 -8.26 10.78
CA ASN A 58 -3.05 -9.41 9.87
C ASN A 58 -1.99 -10.44 10.21
N GLN A 59 -0.76 -10.05 10.59
CA GLN A 59 0.29 -10.98 10.99
C GLN A 59 -0.04 -11.72 12.29
N THR A 60 -0.66 -11.05 13.26
CA THR A 60 -1.13 -11.68 14.50
C THR A 60 -2.29 -12.64 14.24
N ARG A 61 -3.17 -12.33 13.27
CA ARG A 61 -4.35 -13.14 12.94
C ARG A 61 -4.07 -14.27 11.95
N PHE A 62 -3.07 -14.11 11.09
CA PHE A 62 -2.73 -15.02 10.01
C PHE A 62 -1.25 -15.37 10.05
N ASP A 63 -0.96 -16.61 10.42
CA ASP A 63 0.37 -17.19 10.25
C ASP A 63 0.67 -17.31 8.74
N PRO A 64 1.68 -16.61 8.20
CA PRO A 64 2.05 -16.69 6.79
C PRO A 64 2.59 -18.07 6.38
N GLN A 65 2.92 -18.97 7.31
CA GLN A 65 3.21 -20.38 7.02
C GLN A 65 1.94 -21.13 6.59
N GLY A 66 0.84 -20.96 7.34
CA GLY A 66 -0.45 -21.61 7.04
C GLY A 66 -1.12 -21.15 5.75
N LEU A 67 -0.73 -19.99 5.20
CA LEU A 67 -1.17 -19.49 3.89
C LEU A 67 -0.42 -20.15 2.71
N ARG A 68 0.83 -20.59 2.91
CA ARG A 68 1.62 -21.27 1.87
C ARG A 68 1.29 -22.75 1.76
N ASP A 69 0.94 -23.37 2.89
CA ASP A 69 0.54 -24.79 2.94
C ASP A 69 -0.94 -25.02 2.54
N CYS A 70 -1.71 -23.94 2.35
CA CYS A 70 -3.10 -24.03 1.95
C CYS A 70 -3.23 -24.12 0.42
N MET A 71 -3.31 -25.35 -0.09
CA MET A 71 -4.08 -25.60 -1.31
C MET A 71 -5.50 -25.00 -1.16
N PRO A 72 -6.06 -24.36 -2.21
CA PRO A 72 -7.15 -23.40 -2.09
C PRO A 72 -8.50 -23.95 -1.57
N ARG A 73 -8.66 -25.27 -1.40
CA ARG A 73 -9.93 -25.85 -0.91
C ARG A 73 -10.08 -25.86 0.61
N ALA A 74 -9.01 -25.83 1.40
CA ALA A 74 -9.10 -26.03 2.85
C ALA A 74 -9.16 -24.75 3.70
N CYS A 75 -8.61 -23.63 3.21
CA CYS A 75 -8.50 -22.40 4.01
C CYS A 75 -9.81 -21.59 4.13
N ALA A 76 -10.66 -21.61 3.12
CA ALA A 76 -11.90 -20.81 3.13
C ALA A 76 -12.81 -21.18 4.32
N TYR A 77 -12.91 -22.48 4.64
CA TYR A 77 -13.80 -22.97 5.70
C TYR A 77 -13.31 -22.59 7.11
N ARG A 78 -11.98 -22.64 7.33
CA ARG A 78 -11.37 -22.38 8.66
C ARG A 78 -11.37 -20.89 9.03
N LEU A 79 -11.26 -20.03 8.02
CA LEU A 79 -11.36 -18.56 8.15
C LEU A 79 -12.78 -18.11 8.52
N LEU A 80 -13.80 -18.73 7.89
CA LEU A 80 -15.20 -18.44 8.18
C LEU A 80 -15.57 -18.91 9.59
N ALA A 81 -15.12 -20.10 10.01
CA ALA A 81 -15.35 -20.61 11.36
C ALA A 81 -14.79 -19.68 12.45
N ARG A 82 -13.56 -19.17 12.30
CA ARG A 82 -12.96 -18.23 13.28
C ARG A 82 -13.61 -16.84 13.30
N LYS A 83 -14.16 -16.37 12.17
CA LYS A 83 -14.92 -15.10 12.15
C LYS A 83 -16.21 -15.20 12.98
N VAL A 84 -16.86 -16.37 12.99
CA VAL A 84 -18.06 -16.63 13.80
C VAL A 84 -17.73 -16.65 15.29
N GLU A 85 -16.61 -17.25 15.69
CA GLU A 85 -16.16 -17.27 17.09
C GLU A 85 -15.78 -15.88 17.64
N GLN A 86 -15.29 -14.97 16.79
CA GLN A 86 -14.93 -13.60 17.20
C GLN A 86 -16.14 -12.63 17.25
N GLN A 87 -17.33 -13.09 16.87
CA GLN A 87 -18.57 -12.29 16.86
C GLN A 87 -19.63 -12.77 17.86
N ALA A 88 -19.29 -13.73 18.73
CA ALA A 88 -20.15 -14.26 19.79
C ALA A 88 -19.68 -13.80 21.19
#